data_AF-A0AA40A043-F1
#
_entry.id   AF-A0AA40A043-F1
#
_cell.length_a   1.000
_cell.length_b   1.000
_cell.length_c   1.000
_cell.angle_alpha   90.00
_cell.angle_beta   90.00
_cell.angle_gamma   90.00
#
_symmetry.space_group_name_H-M   'P 1'
#
loop_
_entity.id
_entity.type
_entity.pdbx_description
1 polymer ?
#
loop_
_entity_poly.entity_id
_entity_poly.type
_entity_poly.pdbx_seq_one_letter_code
_entity_poly.pdbx_strand_id
1 'polypeptide(L)'
;MSFELFFDLLYVGIIAINGDHAAEEANGHELLRFAVTFAMSWKIWSDVQQLVSWFETNDVAQRVEMLVLIACLLGQTTNMLQAFAPDPAEDTFTQLVGFYLAARLFSAAYCALTAYLVPLVRGMMAAQVAGVLVGAALWIASVHAYTQGQAQTEQQPPDGESHGDESQHGSDAEFPRQRVGLVFAALAVDLFLSSAAPVWFFTWARKRTATREEDTPPLARRINRFFEFFPAINIEHRVERTNAFVTLVLGYSVVGVVFQNAAGGNSSAVLNAFLGKAVLGLVQAYVFNWLYFEVDGGGLRTHAIRRSVVSASLWQYSHLAFIMAYILAAAALSKLVVVADCANAPLDALTEFYQERSAPSVSLGLRLYYCVGLGTALLAMGAISLSHEHRGPASGGARCRLPKWARLANRGAVCVVFFCLSAATGLDSLGLVATTTGLSVWTLLFELWGKSCPSDSLFVGGCTEYTALCGRRTLHEATRSDGKVDIAGLGRAEKTAVLDHV
;
A
#
# COMPACT_ATOMS: atom_id res chain seq x y z
N MET A 1 -15.83 11.24 8.25
CA MET A 1 -15.69 11.00 6.80
C MET A 1 -14.98 12.13 6.03
N SER A 2 -15.48 13.37 5.95
CA SER A 2 -14.89 14.39 5.04
C SER A 2 -13.42 14.75 5.32
N PHE A 3 -13.02 14.92 6.59
CA PHE A 3 -11.63 15.28 6.92
C PHE A 3 -10.65 14.10 6.79
N GLU A 4 -11.13 12.86 6.97
CA GLU A 4 -10.31 11.65 6.82
C GLU A 4 -9.97 11.43 5.35
N LEU A 5 -10.95 11.61 4.46
CA LEU A 5 -10.73 11.54 3.01
C LEU A 5 -9.79 12.68 2.55
N PHE A 6 -9.90 13.87 3.16
CA PHE A 6 -8.96 14.97 2.90
C PHE A 6 -7.53 14.59 3.31
N PHE A 7 -7.34 13.98 4.48
CA PHE A 7 -6.04 13.46 4.91
C PHE A 7 -5.50 12.40 3.94
N ASP A 8 -6.35 11.46 3.52
CA ASP A 8 -5.96 10.41 2.56
C ASP A 8 -5.55 11.02 1.20
N LEU A 9 -6.25 12.04 0.71
CA LEU A 9 -5.90 12.74 -0.53
C LEU A 9 -4.54 13.45 -0.44
N LEU A 10 -4.27 14.15 0.67
CA LEU A 10 -2.97 14.78 0.91
C LEU A 10 -1.85 13.73 0.94
N TYR A 11 -2.09 12.62 1.63
CA TYR A 11 -1.14 11.52 1.72
C TYR A 11 -0.84 10.90 0.33
N VAL A 12 -1.86 10.72 -0.53
CA VAL A 12 -1.67 10.28 -1.92
C VAL A 12 -0.77 11.22 -2.71
N GLY A 13 -0.94 12.54 -2.55
CA GLY A 13 -0.06 13.52 -3.18
C GLY A 13 1.40 13.36 -2.75
N ILE A 14 1.66 13.16 -1.44
CA ILE A 14 3.02 12.98 -0.89
C ILE A 14 3.71 11.76 -1.49
N ILE A 15 3.05 10.60 -1.46
CA ILE A 15 3.64 9.35 -1.94
C ILE A 15 3.86 9.38 -3.46
N ALA A 16 3.01 10.09 -4.21
CA ALA A 16 3.20 10.25 -5.64
C ALA A 16 4.39 11.16 -5.98
N ILE A 17 4.54 12.31 -5.31
CA ILE A 17 5.72 13.18 -5.46
C ILE A 17 7.00 12.39 -5.17
N ASN A 18 6.99 11.57 -4.11
CA ASN A 18 8.13 10.73 -3.76
C ASN A 18 8.47 9.71 -4.86
N GLY A 19 7.45 9.09 -5.46
CA GLY A 19 7.62 8.17 -6.59
C GLY A 19 8.14 8.85 -7.85
N ASP A 20 7.58 10.02 -8.20
CA ASP A 20 7.99 10.80 -9.38
C ASP A 20 9.45 11.24 -9.30
N HIS A 21 9.92 11.65 -8.12
CA HIS A 21 11.33 11.98 -7.91
C HIS A 21 12.21 10.73 -8.00
N ALA A 22 11.80 9.61 -7.42
CA ALA A 22 12.55 8.36 -7.53
C ALA A 22 12.71 7.92 -9.01
N ALA A 23 11.68 8.16 -9.83
CA ALA A 23 11.70 7.84 -11.26
C ALA A 23 12.51 8.83 -12.12
N GLU A 24 12.90 10.00 -11.60
CA GLU A 24 13.79 10.94 -12.30
C GLU A 24 15.17 10.33 -12.50
N GLU A 25 15.73 9.76 -11.44
CA GLU A 25 17.01 9.06 -11.45
C GLU A 25 16.79 7.62 -10.98
N ALA A 26 16.13 6.81 -11.82
CA ALA A 26 15.79 5.44 -11.48
C ALA A 26 17.04 4.57 -11.26
N ASN A 27 17.58 4.58 -10.03
CA ASN A 27 18.79 3.89 -9.61
C ASN A 27 18.58 3.27 -8.21
N GLY A 28 19.55 2.49 -7.74
CA GLY A 28 19.42 1.82 -6.44
C GLY A 28 19.35 2.78 -5.25
N HIS A 29 19.96 3.97 -5.36
CA HIS A 29 19.99 4.96 -4.29
C HIS A 29 18.61 5.60 -4.11
N GLU A 30 18.02 6.07 -5.20
CA GLU A 30 16.67 6.63 -5.21
C GLU A 30 15.61 5.61 -4.78
N LEU A 31 15.80 4.33 -5.11
CA LEU A 31 14.92 3.26 -4.63
C LEU A 31 14.95 3.12 -3.11
N LEU A 32 16.15 3.20 -2.51
CA LEU A 32 16.30 3.14 -1.06
C LEU A 32 15.65 4.36 -0.39
N ARG A 33 15.94 5.56 -0.89
CA ARG A 33 15.36 6.81 -0.39
C ARG A 33 13.83 6.75 -0.47
N PHE A 34 13.29 6.35 -1.63
CA PHE A 34 11.86 6.14 -1.84
C PHE A 34 11.28 5.15 -0.82
N ALA A 35 11.87 3.96 -0.67
CA ALA A 35 11.35 2.92 0.22
C ALA A 35 11.32 3.38 1.68
N VAL A 36 12.38 4.04 2.17
CA VAL A 36 12.46 4.54 3.55
C VAL A 36 11.41 5.63 3.79
N THR A 37 11.39 6.66 2.95
CA THR A 37 10.48 7.80 3.09
C THR A 37 9.02 7.40 2.90
N PHE A 38 8.73 6.48 1.98
CA PHE A 38 7.41 5.88 1.81
C PHE A 38 6.98 5.13 3.08
N ALA A 39 7.84 4.28 3.64
CA ALA A 39 7.56 3.49 4.83
C ALA A 39 7.27 4.37 6.06
N MET A 40 8.02 5.46 6.23
CA MET A 40 7.77 6.45 7.29
C MET A 40 6.37 7.08 7.14
N SER A 41 6.04 7.59 5.95
CA SER A 41 4.75 8.22 5.71
C SER A 41 3.60 7.20 5.82
N TRP A 42 3.81 5.96 5.36
CA TRP A 42 2.86 4.84 5.54
C TRP A 42 2.59 4.54 7.01
N LYS A 43 3.62 4.58 7.86
CA LYS A 43 3.43 4.34 9.29
C LYS A 43 2.49 5.37 9.92
N ILE A 44 2.68 6.65 9.59
CA ILE A 44 1.80 7.73 10.08
C ILE A 44 0.36 7.49 9.60
N TRP A 45 0.18 7.22 8.31
CA TRP A 45 -1.14 6.94 7.74
C TRP A 45 -1.82 5.72 8.37
N SER A 46 -1.07 4.63 8.58
CA SER A 46 -1.57 3.40 9.21
C SER A 46 -2.02 3.62 10.65
N ASP A 47 -1.33 4.48 11.41
CA ASP A 47 -1.70 4.78 12.79
C ASP A 47 -2.94 5.65 12.87
N VAL A 48 -3.03 6.65 12.00
CA VAL A 48 -4.23 7.45 11.82
C VAL A 48 -5.42 6.55 11.49
N GLN A 49 -5.27 5.61 10.55
CA GLN A 49 -6.32 4.63 10.27
C GLN A 49 -6.68 3.79 11.50
N GLN A 50 -5.68 3.31 12.24
CA GLN A 50 -5.90 2.42 13.37
C GLN A 50 -6.61 3.12 14.54
N LEU A 51 -6.19 4.34 14.90
CA LEU A 51 -6.78 5.14 15.97
C LEU A 51 -8.21 5.54 15.64
N VAL A 52 -8.46 6.05 14.44
CA VAL A 52 -9.81 6.43 13.98
C VAL A 52 -10.73 5.22 14.02
N SER A 53 -10.25 4.04 13.57
CA SER A 53 -11.06 2.81 13.57
C SER A 53 -11.33 2.25 14.97
N TRP A 54 -10.56 2.63 16.00
CA TRP A 54 -10.79 2.21 17.38
C TRP A 54 -11.81 3.07 18.11
N PHE A 55 -11.74 4.39 17.93
CA PHE A 55 -12.50 5.32 18.75
C PHE A 55 -13.64 5.99 17.99
N GLU A 56 -13.56 6.11 16.66
CA GLU A 56 -14.54 6.77 15.79
C GLU A 56 -15.05 8.11 16.34
N THR A 57 -14.21 8.76 17.13
CA THR A 57 -14.52 10.05 17.71
C THR A 57 -14.52 11.09 16.58
N ASN A 58 -15.43 12.05 16.66
CA ASN A 58 -15.51 13.15 15.69
C ASN A 58 -15.41 14.50 16.41
N ASP A 59 -14.65 14.50 17.51
CA ASP A 59 -14.47 15.66 18.38
C ASP A 59 -13.35 16.59 17.90
N VAL A 60 -13.22 17.72 18.60
CA VAL A 60 -12.23 18.75 18.29
C VAL A 60 -10.80 18.26 18.55
N ALA A 61 -10.58 17.43 19.57
CA ALA A 61 -9.24 16.95 19.91
C ALA A 61 -8.67 16.09 18.78
N GLN A 62 -9.48 15.18 18.22
CA GLN A 62 -9.07 14.38 17.05
C GLN A 62 -8.83 15.25 15.81
N ARG A 63 -9.62 16.29 15.59
CA ARG A 63 -9.39 17.22 14.46
C ARG A 63 -8.08 17.99 14.62
N VAL A 64 -7.77 18.44 15.84
CA VAL A 64 -6.50 19.09 16.16
C VAL A 64 -5.33 18.12 15.99
N GLU A 65 -5.48 16.87 16.41
CA GLU A 65 -4.50 15.82 16.16
C GLU A 65 -4.23 15.64 14.66
N MET A 66 -5.28 15.49 13.85
CA MET A 66 -5.12 15.36 12.39
C MET A 66 -4.39 16.57 11.80
N LEU A 67 -4.70 17.78 12.25
CA LEU A 67 -4.02 19.00 11.79
C LEU A 67 -2.51 18.98 12.11
N VAL A 68 -2.14 18.57 13.33
CA VAL A 68 -0.73 18.43 13.73
C VAL A 68 -0.02 17.37 12.88
N LEU A 69 -0.67 16.22 12.65
CA LEU A 69 -0.11 15.15 11.83
C LEU A 69 0.06 15.57 10.36
N ILE A 70 -0.89 16.34 9.80
CA ILE A 70 -0.76 16.94 8.47
C ILE A 70 0.42 17.90 8.41
N ALA A 71 0.59 18.77 9.41
CA ALA A 71 1.71 19.70 9.47
C ALA A 71 3.06 18.96 9.53
N CYS A 72 3.14 17.87 10.31
CA CYS A 72 4.33 17.05 10.38
C CYS A 72 4.59 16.29 9.07
N LEU A 73 3.57 15.73 8.43
CA LEU A 73 3.69 15.10 7.12
C LEU A 73 4.16 16.07 6.05
N LEU A 74 3.68 17.32 6.06
CA LEU A 74 4.16 18.37 5.16
C LEU A 74 5.64 18.66 5.40
N GLY A 75 6.05 18.87 6.65
CA GLY A 75 7.46 19.07 7.01
C GLY A 75 8.34 17.87 6.66
N GLN A 76 7.82 16.65 6.78
CA GLN A 76 8.51 15.45 6.31
C GLN A 76 8.68 15.47 4.79
N THR A 77 7.63 15.81 4.05
CA THR A 77 7.62 15.84 2.58
C THR A 77 8.62 16.84 2.02
N THR A 78 8.74 18.02 2.62
CA THR A 78 9.68 19.06 2.18
C THR A 78 11.15 18.68 2.41
N ASN A 79 11.42 17.70 3.27
CA ASN A 79 12.77 17.22 3.60
C ASN A 79 13.03 15.78 3.10
N MET A 80 12.16 15.21 2.26
CA MET A 80 12.29 13.80 1.86
C MET A 80 13.13 13.58 0.59
N LEU A 81 13.23 14.59 -0.27
CA LEU A 81 13.89 14.47 -1.57
C LEU A 81 15.42 14.50 -1.43
N GLN A 82 15.93 15.37 -0.55
CA GLN A 82 17.37 15.49 -0.25
C GLN A 82 17.81 14.63 0.95
N ALA A 83 17.03 13.63 1.32
CA ALA A 83 17.39 12.73 2.41
C ALA A 83 18.42 11.70 1.90
N PHE A 84 19.50 11.50 2.66
CA PHE A 84 20.66 10.70 2.22
C PHE A 84 21.40 11.32 1.02
N ALA A 85 21.39 12.65 0.91
CA ALA A 85 22.21 13.35 -0.07
C ALA A 85 23.70 13.01 0.15
N PRO A 86 24.50 12.85 -0.92
CA PRO A 86 25.94 12.59 -0.80
C PRO A 86 26.69 13.76 -0.15
N ASP A 87 26.25 15.00 -0.41
CA ASP A 87 26.79 16.19 0.23
C ASP A 87 26.16 16.38 1.62
N PRO A 88 26.97 16.35 2.70
CA PRO A 88 26.50 16.61 4.06
C PRO A 88 25.79 17.96 4.23
N ALA A 89 26.13 18.97 3.44
CA ALA A 89 25.51 20.29 3.51
C ALA A 89 24.07 20.30 2.96
N GLU A 90 23.75 19.36 2.06
CA GLU A 90 22.44 19.23 1.43
C GLU A 90 21.58 18.13 2.08
N ASP A 91 22.17 17.25 2.91
CA ASP A 91 21.46 16.14 3.57
C ASP A 91 20.40 16.62 4.57
N THR A 92 19.14 16.45 4.20
CA THR A 92 17.97 16.86 5.01
C THR A 92 17.44 15.74 5.90
N PHE A 93 18.16 14.62 6.04
CA PHE A 93 17.74 13.45 6.81
C PHE A 93 17.39 13.77 8.28
N THR A 94 18.14 14.66 8.92
CA THR A 94 17.90 15.04 10.32
C THR A 94 16.56 15.75 10.49
N GLN A 95 16.25 16.67 9.59
CA GLN A 95 14.99 17.42 9.56
C GLN A 95 13.82 16.49 9.25
N LEU A 96 13.98 15.59 8.28
CA LEU A 96 13.02 14.54 7.94
C LEU A 96 12.67 13.70 9.18
N VAL A 97 13.68 13.18 9.88
CA VAL A 97 13.50 12.38 11.10
C VAL A 97 12.88 13.21 12.22
N GLY A 98 13.25 14.49 12.35
CA GLY A 98 12.68 15.40 13.33
C GLY A 98 11.17 15.54 13.19
N PHE A 99 10.66 15.80 11.97
CA PHE A 99 9.22 15.88 11.72
C PHE A 99 8.51 14.54 11.89
N TYR A 100 9.14 13.45 11.48
CA TYR A 100 8.61 12.11 11.71
C TYR A 100 8.47 11.82 13.22
N LEU A 101 9.53 12.04 14.00
CA LEU A 101 9.51 11.86 15.46
C LEU A 101 8.47 12.76 16.13
N ALA A 102 8.32 14.01 15.68
CA ALA A 102 7.27 14.89 16.19
C ALA A 102 5.87 14.29 16.01
N ALA A 103 5.55 13.75 14.82
CA ALA A 103 4.30 13.06 14.56
C ALA A 103 4.13 11.82 15.46
N ARG A 104 5.16 10.98 15.55
CA ARG A 104 5.13 9.74 16.35
C ARG A 104 4.93 10.02 17.83
N LEU A 105 5.71 10.95 18.40
CA LEU A 105 5.63 11.32 19.81
C LEU A 105 4.32 12.04 20.15
N PHE A 106 3.76 12.82 19.21
CA PHE A 106 2.44 13.40 19.39
C PHE A 106 1.35 12.31 19.47
N SER A 107 1.35 11.33 18.56
CA SER A 107 0.43 10.19 18.64
C SER A 107 0.64 9.36 19.92
N ALA A 108 1.88 9.22 20.40
CA ALA A 108 2.14 8.58 21.69
C ALA A 108 1.60 9.40 22.87
N ALA A 109 1.71 10.72 22.85
CA ALA A 109 1.11 11.58 23.86
C ALA A 109 -0.43 11.45 23.87
N TYR A 110 -1.06 11.38 22.70
CA TYR A 110 -2.49 11.09 22.56
C TYR A 110 -2.85 9.71 23.15
N CYS A 111 -2.08 8.67 22.82
CA CYS A 111 -2.29 7.33 23.39
C CYS A 111 -2.11 7.34 24.92
N ALA A 112 -1.10 8.04 25.45
CA ALA A 112 -0.84 8.14 26.88
C ALA A 112 -1.99 8.86 27.61
N LEU A 113 -2.52 9.95 27.02
CA LEU A 113 -3.68 10.66 27.55
C LEU A 113 -4.91 9.75 27.54
N THR A 114 -5.16 9.02 26.45
CA THR A 114 -6.26 8.05 26.37
C THR A 114 -6.09 6.91 27.37
N ALA A 115 -4.88 6.42 27.60
CA ALA A 115 -4.59 5.42 28.64
C ALA A 115 -4.95 5.90 30.04
N TYR A 116 -4.73 7.19 30.30
CA TYR A 116 -5.05 7.84 31.58
C TYR A 116 -6.56 8.07 31.74
N LEU A 117 -7.22 8.61 30.71
CA LEU A 117 -8.64 8.94 30.74
C LEU A 117 -9.56 7.71 30.65
N VAL A 118 -9.10 6.65 29.97
CA VAL A 118 -9.89 5.43 29.72
C VAL A 118 -9.10 4.22 30.24
N PRO A 119 -9.16 3.94 31.57
CA PRO A 119 -8.39 2.86 32.18
C PRO A 119 -8.66 1.48 31.58
N LEU A 120 -9.83 1.27 30.98
CA LEU A 120 -10.21 0.01 30.32
C LEU A 120 -9.24 -0.39 29.20
N VAL A 121 -8.79 0.58 28.39
CA VAL A 121 -7.90 0.34 27.23
C VAL A 121 -6.42 0.60 27.52
N ARG A 122 -6.07 0.86 28.79
CA ARG A 122 -4.75 1.34 29.21
C ARG A 122 -3.60 0.45 28.74
N GLY A 123 -3.78 -0.87 28.76
CA GLY A 123 -2.72 -1.81 28.41
C GLY A 123 -2.33 -1.70 26.94
N MET A 124 -3.33 -1.62 26.06
CA MET A 124 -3.11 -1.44 24.63
C MET A 124 -2.48 -0.08 24.32
N MET A 125 -2.99 0.99 24.92
CA MET A 125 -2.45 2.33 24.73
C MET A 125 -1.00 2.45 25.23
N ALA A 126 -0.70 1.90 26.41
CA ALA A 126 0.66 1.88 26.94
C ALA A 126 1.62 1.04 26.06
N ALA A 127 1.14 -0.05 25.46
CA ALA A 127 1.93 -0.82 24.52
C ALA A 127 2.25 -0.02 23.23
N GLN A 128 1.29 0.78 22.74
CA GLN A 128 1.54 1.70 21.62
C GLN A 128 2.58 2.76 21.97
N VAL A 129 2.46 3.37 23.15
CA VAL A 129 3.46 4.35 23.64
C VAL A 129 4.85 3.72 23.74
N ALA A 130 4.95 2.54 24.34
CA ALA A 130 6.23 1.83 24.46
C ALA A 130 6.84 1.52 23.08
N GLY A 131 6.02 1.04 22.13
CA GLY A 131 6.47 0.78 20.76
C GLY A 131 7.01 2.04 20.08
N VAL A 132 6.32 3.17 20.22
CA VAL A 132 6.77 4.46 19.69
C VAL A 132 8.09 4.90 20.32
N LEU A 133 8.24 4.78 21.64
CA LEU A 133 9.47 5.20 22.33
C LEU A 133 10.68 4.36 21.92
N VAL A 134 10.50 3.05 21.72
CA VAL A 134 11.57 2.17 21.22
C VAL A 134 11.95 2.54 19.78
N GLY A 135 10.96 2.75 18.90
CA GLY A 135 11.21 3.22 17.53
C GLY A 135 11.91 4.58 17.52
N ALA A 136 11.46 5.51 18.36
CA ALA A 136 12.02 6.86 18.47
C ALA A 136 13.50 6.83 18.88
N ALA A 137 13.88 5.97 19.83
CA ALA A 137 15.28 5.81 20.23
C ALA A 137 16.17 5.35 19.06
N LEU A 138 15.68 4.42 18.22
CA LEU A 138 16.41 3.95 17.03
C LEU A 138 16.52 5.03 15.95
N TRP A 139 15.47 5.82 15.73
CA TRP A 139 15.51 6.96 14.82
C TRP A 139 16.50 8.04 15.29
N ILE A 140 16.48 8.38 16.58
CA ILE A 140 17.45 9.31 17.17
C ILE A 140 18.87 8.75 17.01
N ALA A 141 19.09 7.46 17.28
CA ALA A 141 20.39 6.82 17.09
C ALA A 141 20.85 6.90 15.62
N SER A 142 19.94 6.74 14.66
CA SER A 142 20.28 6.82 13.22
C SER A 142 20.80 8.20 12.82
N VAL A 143 20.27 9.28 13.42
CA VAL A 143 20.75 10.65 13.19
C VAL A 143 22.17 10.82 13.76
N HIS A 144 22.42 10.35 14.98
CA HIS A 144 23.73 10.48 15.63
C HIS A 144 24.82 9.60 15.02
N ALA A 145 24.45 8.45 14.43
CA ALA A 145 25.42 7.56 13.78
C ALA A 145 26.15 8.24 12.61
N TYR A 146 25.52 9.23 11.97
CA TYR A 146 26.17 10.01 10.92
C TYR A 146 27.12 11.07 11.43
N THR A 147 26.72 11.81 12.47
CA THR A 147 27.56 12.89 13.03
C THR A 147 28.85 12.34 13.63
N GLN A 148 28.80 11.13 14.21
CA GLN A 148 29.99 10.44 14.70
C GLN A 148 30.91 9.96 13.57
N GLY A 149 30.36 9.49 12.45
CA GLY A 149 31.16 9.11 11.27
C GLY A 149 31.93 10.30 10.68
N GLN A 150 31.29 11.47 10.60
CA GLN A 150 31.94 12.70 10.11
C GLN A 150 33.10 13.15 11.01
N ALA A 151 32.88 13.17 12.34
CA ALA A 151 33.91 13.57 13.30
C ALA A 151 35.15 12.65 13.29
N GLN A 152 35.00 11.38 12.90
CA GLN A 152 36.11 10.44 12.74
C GLN A 152 36.89 10.69 11.45
N THR A 153 36.21 11.01 10.34
CA THR A 153 36.86 11.31 9.05
C THR A 153 37.69 12.60 9.12
N GLU A 154 37.22 13.63 9.84
CA GLU A 154 37.97 14.89 10.00
C GLU A 154 39.22 14.75 10.89
N GLN A 155 39.33 13.70 11.71
CA GLN A 155 40.45 13.49 12.65
C GLN A 155 41.59 12.65 12.07
N GLN A 156 41.44 12.10 10.85
CA GLN A 156 42.48 11.28 10.23
C GLN A 156 43.49 12.17 9.47
N PRO A 157 44.80 12.11 9.79
CA PRO A 157 45.80 12.93 9.10
C PRO A 157 45.92 12.53 7.62
N PRO A 158 46.30 13.46 6.72
CA PRO A 158 46.53 13.15 5.32
C PRO A 158 47.83 12.35 5.18
N ASP A 159 47.74 11.03 5.23
CA ASP A 159 48.88 10.16 4.98
C ASP A 159 49.20 10.15 3.48
N GLY A 160 50.32 10.78 3.13
CA GLY A 160 51.27 10.39 2.07
C GLY A 160 50.76 10.22 0.64
N GLU A 161 51.28 11.06 -0.27
CA GLU A 161 51.23 10.90 -1.72
C GLU A 161 51.40 9.42 -2.17
N SER A 162 50.40 8.87 -2.87
CA SER A 162 50.60 7.74 -3.76
C SER A 162 49.99 8.01 -5.13
N HIS A 163 50.86 7.93 -6.12
CA HIS A 163 50.70 8.16 -7.55
C HIS A 163 49.37 7.70 -8.19
N GLY A 164 48.86 8.61 -9.02
CA GLY A 164 48.03 8.45 -10.21
C GLY A 164 47.51 7.07 -10.60
N ASP A 165 46.18 6.96 -10.60
CA ASP A 165 45.45 6.49 -11.77
C ASP A 165 44.12 7.26 -11.84
N GLU A 166 44.00 8.19 -12.78
CA GLU A 166 42.74 8.87 -13.12
C GLU A 166 41.84 7.88 -13.90
N SER A 167 41.31 6.88 -13.21
CA SER A 167 40.09 6.21 -13.69
C SER A 167 38.90 6.94 -13.10
N GLN A 168 38.31 7.86 -13.86
CA GLN A 168 36.95 8.35 -13.65
C GLN A 168 35.97 7.16 -13.75
N HIS A 169 35.84 6.42 -12.66
CA HIS A 169 34.67 5.60 -12.39
C HIS A 169 33.85 6.36 -11.36
N GLY A 170 32.57 6.60 -11.67
CA GLY A 170 31.68 7.43 -10.85
C GLY A 170 31.81 7.07 -9.39
N SER A 171 31.97 8.08 -8.54
CA SER A 171 31.93 7.94 -7.10
C SER A 171 30.55 7.40 -6.72
N ASP A 172 30.42 6.08 -6.65
CA ASP A 172 29.26 5.42 -6.08
C ASP A 172 29.09 5.98 -4.66
N ALA A 173 28.11 6.85 -4.46
CA ALA A 173 27.83 7.46 -3.18
C ALA A 173 27.48 6.35 -2.18
N GLU A 174 28.48 5.91 -1.43
CA GLU A 174 28.33 4.77 -0.54
C GLU A 174 27.49 5.19 0.67
N PHE A 175 26.38 4.49 0.89
CA PHE A 175 25.51 4.76 2.02
C PHE A 175 26.27 4.67 3.35
N PRO A 176 26.01 5.55 4.33
CA PRO A 176 26.52 5.35 5.68
C PRO A 176 25.90 4.08 6.26
N ARG A 177 26.61 2.94 6.12
CA ARG A 177 26.07 1.59 6.38
C ARG A 177 25.45 1.46 7.77
N GLN A 178 26.07 2.10 8.77
CA GLN A 178 25.55 2.13 10.14
C GLN A 178 24.23 2.89 10.26
N ARG A 179 24.11 4.06 9.63
CA ARG A 179 22.86 4.85 9.59
C ARG A 179 21.75 4.03 8.95
N VAL A 180 22.00 3.46 7.77
CA VAL A 180 21.00 2.67 7.04
C VAL A 180 20.57 1.43 7.84
N GLY A 181 21.50 0.75 8.50
CA GLY A 181 21.17 -0.38 9.39
C GLY A 181 20.23 0.02 10.53
N LEU A 182 20.47 1.17 11.18
CA LEU A 182 19.60 1.69 12.23
C LEU A 182 18.22 2.12 11.70
N VAL A 183 18.17 2.71 10.50
CA VAL A 183 16.91 3.08 9.83
C VAL A 183 16.05 1.84 9.58
N PHE A 184 16.63 0.76 9.02
CA PHE A 184 15.88 -0.47 8.81
C PHE A 184 15.44 -1.14 10.12
N ALA A 185 16.26 -1.09 11.16
CA ALA A 185 15.87 -1.56 12.49
C ALA A 185 14.69 -0.74 13.05
N ALA A 186 14.72 0.59 12.92
CA ALA A 186 13.64 1.48 13.34
C ALA A 186 12.34 1.21 12.57
N LEU A 187 12.44 1.08 11.24
CA LEU A 187 11.31 0.72 10.38
C LEU A 187 10.74 -0.65 10.70
N ALA A 188 11.59 -1.63 11.01
CA ALA A 188 11.13 -2.98 11.40
C ALA A 188 10.33 -2.94 12.71
N VAL A 189 10.80 -2.15 13.69
CA VAL A 189 10.09 -1.93 14.95
C VAL A 189 8.75 -1.23 14.70
N ASP A 190 8.75 -0.15 13.93
CA ASP A 190 7.55 0.63 13.64
C ASP A 190 6.53 -0.19 12.83
N LEU A 191 6.89 -0.76 11.69
CA LEU A 191 5.91 -1.42 10.79
C LEU A 191 5.41 -2.76 11.32
N PHE A 192 6.25 -3.53 12.00
CA PHE A 192 5.93 -4.90 12.38
C PHE A 192 5.79 -5.06 13.89
N LEU A 193 6.81 -4.67 14.65
CA LEU A 193 6.84 -4.98 16.08
C LEU A 193 5.75 -4.26 16.87
N SER A 194 5.54 -2.96 16.62
CA SER A 194 4.54 -2.17 17.37
C SER A 194 3.12 -2.67 17.18
N SER A 195 2.82 -3.26 16.03
CA SER A 195 1.49 -3.77 15.67
C SER A 195 1.31 -5.24 16.05
N ALA A 196 2.32 -6.08 15.82
CA ALA A 196 2.23 -7.52 16.04
C ALA A 196 2.45 -7.92 17.51
N ALA A 197 3.38 -7.27 18.22
CA ALA A 197 3.73 -7.66 19.58
C ALA A 197 2.54 -7.56 20.56
N PRO A 198 1.76 -6.47 20.62
CA PRO A 198 0.62 -6.38 21.53
C PRO A 198 -0.43 -7.46 21.25
N VAL A 199 -0.73 -7.72 19.98
CA VAL A 199 -1.68 -8.76 19.56
C VAL A 199 -1.16 -10.15 19.94
N TRP A 200 0.13 -10.41 19.73
CA TRP A 200 0.76 -11.68 20.09
C TRP A 200 0.73 -11.91 21.61
N PHE A 201 1.15 -10.92 22.41
CA PHE A 201 1.13 -11.03 23.88
C PHE A 201 -0.30 -11.24 24.40
N PHE A 202 -1.27 -10.51 23.85
CA PHE A 202 -2.68 -10.64 24.22
C PHE A 202 -3.25 -12.04 23.90
N THR A 203 -3.05 -12.52 22.66
CA THR A 203 -3.54 -13.83 22.23
C THR A 203 -2.85 -14.97 22.96
N TRP A 204 -1.54 -14.87 23.19
CA TRP A 204 -0.77 -15.83 23.98
C TRP A 204 -1.26 -15.89 25.43
N ALA A 205 -1.43 -14.73 26.09
CA ALA A 205 -1.88 -14.66 27.47
C ALA A 205 -3.28 -15.26 27.63
N ARG A 206 -4.24 -14.87 26.76
CA ARG A 206 -5.60 -15.42 26.77
C ARG A 206 -5.63 -16.94 26.57
N LYS A 207 -4.83 -17.46 25.64
CA LYS A 207 -4.75 -18.91 25.39
C LYS A 207 -4.20 -19.67 26.60
N ARG A 208 -3.24 -19.09 27.33
CA ARG A 208 -2.64 -19.67 28.54
C ARG A 208 -3.50 -19.53 29.79
N THR A 209 -4.36 -18.51 29.87
CA THR A 209 -5.30 -18.34 30.99
C THR A 209 -6.62 -19.09 30.79
N ALA A 210 -6.86 -19.64 29.59
CA ALA A 210 -8.04 -20.45 29.29
C ALA A 210 -7.91 -21.91 29.80
N THR A 211 -6.69 -22.38 30.10
CA THR A 211 -6.43 -23.66 30.76
C THR A 211 -6.72 -23.58 32.26
N ARG A 212 -6.84 -24.72 32.97
CA ARG A 212 -7.10 -24.77 34.43
C ARG A 212 -6.23 -23.78 35.20
N GLU A 213 -6.84 -23.11 36.19
CA GLU A 213 -6.22 -21.99 36.93
C GLU A 213 -4.91 -22.39 37.64
N GLU A 214 -4.80 -23.65 38.08
CA GLU A 214 -3.62 -24.22 38.75
C GLU A 214 -2.37 -24.28 37.85
N ASP A 215 -2.53 -24.44 36.53
CA ASP A 215 -1.43 -24.56 35.57
C ASP A 215 -1.01 -23.22 34.94
N THR A 216 -1.67 -22.12 35.31
CA THR A 216 -1.50 -20.84 34.61
C THR A 216 -0.26 -20.09 35.13
N PRO A 217 0.76 -19.84 34.28
CA PRO A 217 1.99 -19.16 34.70
C PRO A 217 1.69 -17.73 35.20
N PRO A 218 2.39 -17.25 36.25
CA PRO A 218 2.12 -15.94 36.86
C PRO A 218 2.31 -14.79 35.87
N LEU A 219 3.22 -14.94 34.91
CA LEU A 219 3.43 -13.96 33.84
C LEU A 219 2.19 -13.83 32.94
N ALA A 220 1.58 -14.94 32.53
CA ALA A 220 0.37 -14.90 31.69
C ALA A 220 -0.81 -14.23 32.40
N ARG A 221 -0.97 -14.46 33.71
CA ARG A 221 -1.97 -13.75 34.54
C ARG A 221 -1.73 -12.25 34.59
N ARG A 222 -0.47 -11.82 34.77
CA ARG A 222 -0.11 -10.39 34.77
C ARG A 222 -0.37 -9.74 33.42
N ILE A 223 0.04 -10.38 32.32
CA ILE A 223 -0.18 -9.87 30.96
C ILE A 223 -1.67 -9.81 30.62
N ASN A 224 -2.45 -10.85 30.94
CA ASN A 224 -3.89 -10.85 30.71
C ASN A 224 -4.62 -9.75 31.49
N ARG A 225 -4.19 -9.48 32.74
CA ARG A 225 -4.71 -8.37 33.54
C ARG A 225 -4.29 -7.00 33.00
N PHE A 226 -3.09 -6.90 32.42
CA PHE A 226 -2.61 -5.67 31.79
C PHE A 226 -3.40 -5.37 30.51
N PHE A 227 -3.62 -6.38 29.67
CA PHE A 227 -4.46 -6.32 28.48
C PHE A 227 -5.88 -6.84 28.76
N GLU A 228 -6.56 -6.24 29.74
CA GLU A 228 -7.92 -6.63 30.10
C GLU A 228 -8.89 -6.47 28.92
N PHE A 229 -8.74 -5.35 28.19
CA PHE A 229 -9.55 -5.03 27.03
C PHE A 229 -8.67 -4.65 25.83
N PHE A 230 -9.05 -5.17 24.66
CA PHE A 230 -8.46 -4.80 23.38
C PHE A 230 -9.50 -3.96 22.62
N PRO A 231 -9.20 -2.71 22.23
CA PRO A 231 -10.15 -1.87 21.52
C PRO A 231 -10.69 -2.55 20.27
N ALA A 232 -12.02 -2.59 20.14
CA ALA A 232 -12.66 -3.13 18.95
C ALA A 232 -12.37 -2.20 17.77
N ILE A 233 -12.14 -2.80 16.61
CA ILE A 233 -11.94 -2.06 15.36
C ILE A 233 -13.28 -2.05 14.64
N ASN A 234 -13.77 -0.88 14.23
CA ASN A 234 -14.86 -0.81 13.26
C ASN A 234 -14.33 -1.30 11.90
N ILE A 235 -14.68 -2.54 11.56
CA ILE A 235 -14.14 -3.23 10.39
C ILE A 235 -14.71 -2.63 9.10
N GLU A 236 -16.00 -2.31 9.09
CA GLU A 236 -16.69 -1.68 7.97
C GLU A 236 -16.01 -0.36 7.62
N HIS A 237 -15.80 0.49 8.61
CA HIS A 237 -15.15 1.78 8.44
C HIS A 237 -13.70 1.63 7.94
N ARG A 238 -12.91 0.74 8.55
CA ARG A 238 -11.52 0.49 8.12
C ARG A 238 -11.42 0.00 6.68
N VAL A 239 -12.30 -0.92 6.29
CA VAL A 239 -12.33 -1.47 4.93
C VAL A 239 -12.76 -0.40 3.94
N GLU A 240 -13.81 0.37 4.25
CA GLU A 240 -14.29 1.48 3.42
C GLU A 240 -13.19 2.52 3.20
N ARG A 241 -12.48 2.93 4.25
CA ARG A 241 -11.40 3.91 4.14
C ARG A 241 -10.21 3.38 3.34
N THR A 242 -9.83 2.11 3.55
CA THR A 242 -8.75 1.49 2.76
C THR A 242 -9.12 1.42 1.28
N ASN A 243 -10.37 1.08 0.98
CA ASN A 243 -10.91 1.08 -0.38
C ASN A 243 -10.91 2.48 -1.01
N ALA A 244 -11.37 3.50 -0.27
CA ALA A 244 -11.32 4.89 -0.74
C ALA A 244 -9.88 5.34 -1.03
N PHE A 245 -8.94 5.01 -0.14
CA PHE A 245 -7.52 5.29 -0.34
C PHE A 245 -6.94 4.59 -1.59
N VAL A 246 -7.23 3.31 -1.80
CA VAL A 246 -6.81 2.58 -3.00
C VAL A 246 -7.35 3.24 -4.27
N THR A 247 -8.63 3.65 -4.29
CA THR A 247 -9.21 4.41 -5.41
C THR A 247 -8.44 5.70 -5.67
N LEU A 248 -8.07 6.44 -4.63
CA LEU A 248 -7.30 7.68 -4.77
C LEU A 248 -5.91 7.43 -5.35
N VAL A 249 -5.21 6.38 -4.91
CA VAL A 249 -3.88 6.02 -5.46
C VAL A 249 -3.97 5.64 -6.94
N LEU A 250 -4.93 4.79 -7.29
CA LEU A 250 -5.17 4.40 -8.69
C LEU A 250 -5.57 5.61 -9.54
N GLY A 251 -6.42 6.49 -9.02
CA GLY A 251 -6.83 7.73 -9.68
C GLY A 251 -5.67 8.70 -9.90
N TYR A 252 -4.79 8.89 -8.91
CA TYR A 252 -3.65 9.78 -9.04
C TYR A 252 -2.66 9.28 -10.10
N SER A 253 -2.51 7.96 -10.27
CA SER A 253 -1.65 7.42 -11.34
C SER A 253 -2.05 7.87 -12.74
N VAL A 254 -3.32 8.26 -12.96
CA VAL A 254 -3.80 8.83 -14.22
C VAL A 254 -3.23 10.23 -14.46
N VAL A 255 -3.01 11.02 -13.40
CA VAL A 255 -2.46 12.39 -13.52
C VAL A 255 -1.06 12.37 -14.12
N GLY A 256 -0.21 11.43 -13.69
CA GLY A 256 1.16 11.30 -14.22
C GLY A 256 1.23 10.88 -15.70
N VAL A 257 0.15 10.31 -16.24
CA VAL A 257 0.08 9.85 -17.64
C VAL A 257 -0.35 10.97 -18.59
N VAL A 258 -0.84 12.09 -18.06
CA VAL A 258 -1.22 13.26 -18.86
C VAL A 258 0.03 13.99 -19.35
N PHE A 259 0.04 14.34 -20.64
CA PHE A 259 1.06 15.18 -21.26
C PHE A 259 0.40 16.25 -22.14
N GLN A 260 1.17 17.24 -22.58
CA GLN A 260 0.68 18.35 -23.42
C GLN A 260 1.35 18.34 -24.79
N ASN A 261 0.53 18.42 -25.84
CA ASN A 261 1.01 18.60 -27.21
C ASN A 261 1.36 20.07 -27.48
N ALA A 262 2.45 20.33 -28.19
CA ALA A 262 2.79 21.66 -28.68
C ALA A 262 1.94 22.03 -29.90
N ALA A 263 1.46 23.27 -29.94
CA ALA A 263 0.57 23.77 -31.00
C ALA A 263 1.29 24.21 -32.29
N GLY A 264 2.61 24.01 -32.41
CA GLY A 264 3.45 24.71 -33.40
C GLY A 264 4.42 23.86 -34.24
N GLY A 265 4.46 22.53 -34.09
CA GLY A 265 5.35 21.67 -34.88
C GLY A 265 4.80 21.32 -36.26
N ASN A 266 5.70 21.07 -37.24
CA ASN A 266 5.33 20.55 -38.57
C ASN A 266 4.71 19.14 -38.50
N SER A 267 4.79 18.50 -37.35
CA SER A 267 4.28 17.17 -37.00
C SER A 267 2.86 17.28 -36.40
N SER A 268 1.88 17.69 -37.19
CA SER A 268 0.46 17.87 -36.78
C SER A 268 -0.30 16.57 -36.48
N ALA A 269 0.39 15.47 -36.23
CA ALA A 269 -0.22 14.19 -35.87
C ALA A 269 -0.67 14.22 -34.40
N VAL A 270 -1.94 14.54 -34.18
CA VAL A 270 -2.62 14.37 -32.87
C VAL A 270 -2.49 12.92 -32.36
N LEU A 271 -2.39 11.96 -33.27
CA LEU A 271 -2.18 10.54 -32.99
C LEU A 271 -0.69 10.19 -33.06
N ASN A 272 0.04 10.41 -31.96
CA ASN A 272 1.44 10.06 -31.81
C ASN A 272 1.64 8.92 -30.80
N ALA A 273 2.86 8.39 -30.72
CA ALA A 273 3.21 7.31 -29.81
C ALA A 273 3.10 7.72 -28.34
N PHE A 274 3.28 9.01 -28.01
CA PHE A 274 3.08 9.52 -26.65
C PHE A 274 1.61 9.34 -26.21
N LEU A 275 0.65 9.69 -27.08
CA LEU A 275 -0.76 9.43 -26.85
C LEU A 275 -1.07 7.93 -26.71
N GLY A 276 -0.45 7.10 -27.56
CA GLY A 276 -0.59 5.64 -27.47
C GLY A 276 -0.17 5.10 -26.09
N LYS A 277 1.01 5.49 -25.59
CA LYS A 277 1.49 5.13 -24.25
C LYS A 277 0.56 5.65 -23.17
N ALA A 278 0.05 6.88 -23.31
CA ALA A 278 -0.84 7.48 -22.35
C ALA A 278 -2.19 6.73 -22.24
N VAL A 279 -2.80 6.39 -23.36
CA VAL A 279 -4.04 5.61 -23.40
C VAL A 279 -3.82 4.22 -22.80
N LEU A 280 -2.72 3.55 -23.14
CA LEU A 280 -2.38 2.23 -22.58
C LEU A 280 -2.16 2.29 -21.06
N GLY A 281 -1.57 3.38 -20.55
CA GLY A 281 -1.42 3.63 -19.13
C GLY A 281 -2.75 3.82 -18.41
N LEU A 282 -3.68 4.57 -19.01
CA LEU A 282 -5.05 4.73 -18.49
C LEU A 282 -5.81 3.39 -18.45
N VAL A 283 -5.71 2.59 -19.52
CA VAL A 283 -6.28 1.23 -19.56
C VAL A 283 -5.70 0.37 -18.44
N GLN A 284 -4.39 0.45 -18.21
CA GLN A 284 -3.74 -0.31 -17.14
C GLN A 284 -4.26 0.11 -15.76
N ALA A 285 -4.36 1.41 -15.47
CA ALA A 285 -4.93 1.90 -14.20
C ALA A 285 -6.38 1.40 -13.99
N TYR A 286 -7.20 1.44 -15.04
CA TYR A 286 -8.57 0.92 -15.00
C TYR A 286 -8.62 -0.59 -14.75
N VAL A 287 -7.73 -1.37 -15.37
CA VAL A 287 -7.64 -2.83 -15.18
C VAL A 287 -7.29 -3.18 -13.73
N PHE A 288 -6.31 -2.49 -13.13
CA PHE A 288 -5.94 -2.70 -11.73
C PHE A 288 -7.09 -2.32 -10.77
N ASN A 289 -7.80 -1.22 -11.07
CA ASN A 289 -9.01 -0.85 -10.34
C ASN A 289 -10.08 -1.95 -10.41
N TRP A 290 -10.33 -2.49 -11.61
CA TRP A 290 -11.32 -3.55 -11.81
C TRP A 290 -10.93 -4.84 -11.08
N LEU A 291 -9.67 -5.25 -11.19
CA LEU A 291 -9.14 -6.40 -10.45
C LEU A 291 -9.31 -6.22 -8.93
N TYR A 292 -9.01 -5.04 -8.40
CA TYR A 292 -9.09 -4.79 -6.95
C TYR A 292 -10.54 -4.83 -6.45
N PHE A 293 -11.47 -4.08 -7.06
CA PHE A 293 -12.82 -3.92 -6.52
C PHE A 293 -13.77 -5.07 -6.86
N GLU A 294 -13.83 -5.50 -8.12
CA GLU A 294 -14.84 -6.47 -8.56
C GLU A 294 -14.35 -7.92 -8.50
N VAL A 295 -13.06 -8.14 -8.78
CA VAL A 295 -12.50 -9.50 -8.77
C VAL A 295 -12.13 -9.88 -7.34
N ASP A 296 -11.23 -9.13 -6.71
CA ASP A 296 -10.67 -9.46 -5.40
C ASP A 296 -11.63 -9.04 -4.25
N GLY A 297 -12.22 -7.84 -4.32
CA GLY A 297 -13.18 -7.32 -3.35
C GLY A 297 -14.63 -7.81 -3.52
N GLY A 298 -14.97 -8.38 -4.69
CA GLY A 298 -16.35 -8.77 -5.01
C GLY A 298 -16.73 -10.19 -4.58
N GLY A 299 -17.93 -10.36 -4.01
CA GLY A 299 -18.47 -11.69 -3.69
C GLY A 299 -17.86 -12.34 -2.44
N LEU A 300 -17.46 -11.53 -1.46
CA LEU A 300 -16.88 -12.00 -0.20
C LEU A 300 -17.91 -12.73 0.67
N ARG A 301 -17.51 -13.87 1.24
CA ARG A 301 -18.21 -14.54 2.35
C ARG A 301 -17.72 -13.96 3.67
N THR A 302 -16.40 -13.86 3.83
CA THR A 302 -15.78 -13.36 5.04
C THR A 302 -14.56 -12.52 4.68
N HIS A 303 -14.57 -11.26 5.15
CA HIS A 303 -13.44 -10.36 4.96
C HIS A 303 -12.21 -10.86 5.75
N ALA A 304 -11.00 -10.61 5.25
CA ALA A 304 -9.75 -11.07 5.84
C ALA A 304 -9.62 -10.70 7.34
N ILE A 305 -9.95 -9.45 7.68
CA ILE A 305 -9.95 -8.94 9.06
C ILE A 305 -10.87 -9.73 10.00
N ARG A 306 -11.99 -10.27 9.50
CA ARG A 306 -12.95 -11.06 10.29
C ARG A 306 -12.55 -12.52 10.43
N ARG A 307 -11.63 -13.01 9.60
CA ARG A 307 -11.30 -14.43 9.48
C ARG A 307 -10.30 -14.87 10.54
N SER A 308 -9.14 -14.24 10.58
CA SER A 308 -8.08 -14.55 11.55
C SER A 308 -7.05 -13.43 11.60
N VAL A 309 -6.27 -13.38 12.69
CA VAL A 309 -5.16 -12.42 12.82
C VAL A 309 -4.16 -12.56 11.66
N VAL A 310 -3.83 -13.80 11.26
CA VAL A 310 -2.91 -14.05 10.15
C VAL A 310 -3.45 -13.51 8.83
N SER A 311 -4.73 -13.75 8.54
CA SER A 311 -5.39 -13.23 7.35
C SER A 311 -5.46 -11.70 7.36
N ALA A 312 -5.77 -11.09 8.52
CA ALA A 312 -5.77 -9.64 8.70
C ALA A 312 -4.38 -9.03 8.49
N SER A 313 -3.33 -9.65 9.03
CA SER A 313 -1.94 -9.21 8.85
C SER A 313 -1.51 -9.34 7.39
N LEU A 314 -1.80 -10.47 6.74
CA LEU A 314 -1.51 -10.66 5.32
C LEU A 314 -2.20 -9.58 4.47
N TRP A 315 -3.48 -9.31 4.74
CA TRP A 315 -4.23 -8.25 4.08
C TRP A 315 -3.56 -6.88 4.29
N GLN A 316 -3.23 -6.49 5.52
CA GLN A 316 -2.62 -5.19 5.82
C GLN A 316 -1.25 -5.01 5.12
N TYR A 317 -0.35 -5.99 5.23
CA TYR A 317 0.99 -5.88 4.66
C TYR A 317 1.01 -6.04 3.14
N SER A 318 0.05 -6.78 2.58
CA SER A 318 -0.10 -6.85 1.13
C SER A 318 -0.59 -5.52 0.55
N HIS A 319 -1.40 -4.74 1.27
CA HIS A 319 -1.73 -3.36 0.83
C HIS A 319 -0.52 -2.44 0.85
N LEU A 320 0.34 -2.55 1.87
CA LEU A 320 1.61 -1.81 1.91
C LEU A 320 2.46 -2.10 0.67
N ALA A 321 2.69 -3.39 0.38
CA ALA A 321 3.48 -3.82 -0.76
C ALA A 321 2.83 -3.42 -2.10
N PHE A 322 1.51 -3.56 -2.20
CA PHE A 322 0.74 -3.19 -3.39
C PHE A 322 0.90 -1.70 -3.71
N ILE A 323 0.62 -0.83 -2.75
CA ILE A 323 0.61 0.63 -2.97
C ILE A 323 2.01 1.14 -3.25
N MET A 324 3.01 0.70 -2.49
CA MET A 324 4.41 1.08 -2.69
C MET A 324 4.89 0.73 -4.10
N ALA A 325 4.66 -0.51 -4.53
CA ALA A 325 5.11 -1.00 -5.82
C ALA A 325 4.32 -0.37 -6.99
N TYR A 326 3.00 -0.16 -6.82
CA TYR A 326 2.16 0.45 -7.83
C TYR A 326 2.52 1.92 -8.08
N ILE A 327 2.79 2.69 -7.02
CA ILE A 327 3.20 4.10 -7.15
C ILE A 327 4.54 4.21 -7.87
N LEU A 328 5.50 3.37 -7.53
CA LEU A 328 6.80 3.34 -8.20
C LEU A 328 6.63 3.01 -9.70
N ALA A 329 5.77 2.05 -10.03
CA ALA A 329 5.44 1.73 -11.41
C ALA A 329 4.70 2.88 -12.12
N ALA A 330 3.76 3.54 -11.48
CA ALA A 330 3.01 4.67 -12.04
C ALA A 330 3.93 5.87 -12.32
N ALA A 331 4.86 6.16 -11.41
CA ALA A 331 5.88 7.18 -11.60
C ALA A 331 6.84 6.82 -12.75
N ALA A 332 7.26 5.56 -12.86
CA ALA A 332 8.06 5.12 -14.00
C ALA A 332 7.28 5.25 -15.32
N LEU A 333 5.99 4.94 -15.31
CA LEU A 333 5.10 5.10 -16.47
C LEU A 333 4.97 6.57 -16.91
N SER A 334 4.91 7.53 -15.97
CA SER A 334 4.85 8.97 -16.31
C SER A 334 6.06 9.39 -17.16
N LYS A 335 7.24 8.86 -16.86
CA LYS A 335 8.46 9.06 -17.66
C LYS A 335 8.41 8.31 -18.98
N LEU A 336 7.98 7.05 -18.99
CA LEU A 336 7.86 6.24 -20.22
C LEU A 336 6.94 6.87 -21.26
N VAL A 337 5.87 7.52 -20.82
CA VAL A 337 4.89 8.19 -21.71
C VAL A 337 5.56 9.23 -22.59
N VAL A 338 6.58 9.94 -22.12
CA VAL A 338 7.24 11.04 -22.85
C VAL A 338 8.57 10.64 -23.50
N VAL A 339 9.01 9.37 -23.40
CA VAL A 339 10.23 8.88 -24.07
C VAL A 339 10.08 8.91 -25.59
N ALA A 340 11.09 9.41 -26.30
CA ALA A 340 11.08 9.60 -27.76
C ALA A 340 11.86 8.53 -28.54
N ASP A 341 11.71 7.25 -28.14
CA ASP A 341 12.46 6.11 -28.71
C ASP A 341 11.71 5.36 -29.83
N CYS A 342 10.51 5.83 -30.20
CA CYS A 342 9.64 5.19 -31.19
C CYS A 342 9.60 6.01 -32.50
N ALA A 343 9.37 5.36 -33.64
CA ALA A 343 9.31 6.03 -34.94
C ALA A 343 8.24 7.14 -35.06
N ASN A 344 7.16 7.08 -34.28
CA ASN A 344 6.08 8.09 -34.23
C ASN A 344 6.07 8.89 -32.92
N ALA A 345 7.26 9.19 -32.37
CA ALA A 345 7.43 9.99 -31.15
C ALA A 345 8.29 11.25 -31.41
N PRO A 346 7.84 12.18 -32.27
CA PRO A 346 8.64 13.35 -32.60
C PRO A 346 8.67 14.35 -31.43
N LEU A 347 9.88 14.76 -31.01
CA LEU A 347 10.07 15.62 -29.83
C LEU A 347 9.37 16.98 -29.94
N ASP A 348 9.25 17.53 -31.16
CA ASP A 348 8.58 18.80 -31.43
C ASP A 348 7.06 18.75 -31.20
N ALA A 349 6.47 17.55 -31.05
CA ALA A 349 5.08 17.38 -30.66
C ALA A 349 4.84 17.63 -29.16
N LEU A 350 5.86 17.60 -28.31
CA LEU A 350 5.75 17.89 -26.87
C LEU A 350 5.96 19.38 -26.59
N THR A 351 5.36 19.92 -25.52
CA THR A 351 5.72 21.26 -25.02
C THR A 351 7.15 21.27 -24.47
N GLU A 352 7.79 22.44 -24.42
CA GLU A 352 9.17 22.62 -23.92
C GLU A 352 9.41 21.92 -22.56
N PHE A 353 8.47 22.06 -21.63
CA PHE A 353 8.48 21.37 -20.34
C PHE A 353 8.60 19.84 -20.44
N TYR A 354 7.89 19.21 -21.38
CA TYR A 354 7.96 17.75 -21.57
C TYR A 354 9.12 17.33 -22.47
N GLN A 355 9.65 18.22 -23.31
CA GLN A 355 10.86 17.97 -24.09
C GLN A 355 12.07 17.80 -23.17
N GLU A 356 12.23 18.68 -22.17
CA GLU A 356 13.31 18.57 -21.17
C GLU A 356 13.23 17.29 -20.32
N ARG A 357 12.02 16.81 -20.06
CA ARG A 357 11.76 15.58 -19.29
C ARG A 357 11.79 14.31 -20.16
N SER A 358 11.87 14.46 -21.49
CA SER A 358 11.93 13.35 -22.44
C SER A 358 13.34 12.78 -22.49
N ALA A 359 13.43 11.46 -22.61
CA ALA A 359 14.70 10.76 -22.84
C ALA A 359 14.71 10.11 -24.24
N PRO A 360 15.90 9.96 -24.86
CA PRO A 360 16.04 9.32 -26.17
C PRO A 360 15.82 7.80 -26.12
N SER A 361 15.99 7.17 -24.96
CA SER A 361 15.78 5.73 -24.75
C SER A 361 15.41 5.43 -23.31
N VAL A 362 14.82 4.25 -23.08
CA VAL A 362 14.43 3.79 -21.74
C VAL A 362 15.62 3.20 -20.99
N SER A 363 15.99 3.79 -19.85
CA SER A 363 17.03 3.27 -18.96
C SER A 363 16.63 1.94 -18.29
N LEU A 364 17.62 1.12 -17.90
CA LEU A 364 17.37 -0.15 -17.21
C LEU A 364 16.62 0.06 -15.89
N GLY A 365 16.97 1.08 -15.12
CA GLY A 365 16.32 1.39 -13.86
C GLY A 365 14.85 1.74 -14.02
N LEU A 366 14.49 2.50 -15.07
CA LEU A 366 13.11 2.84 -15.36
C LEU A 366 12.29 1.59 -15.76
N ARG A 367 12.90 0.67 -16.52
CA ARG A 367 12.30 -0.64 -16.83
C ARG A 367 12.07 -1.48 -15.57
N LEU A 368 13.04 -1.50 -14.66
CA LEU A 368 12.94 -2.21 -13.38
C LEU A 368 11.81 -1.64 -12.53
N TYR A 369 11.77 -0.31 -12.32
CA TYR A 369 10.73 0.35 -11.53
C TYR A 369 9.34 0.07 -12.10
N TYR A 370 9.18 0.19 -13.42
CA TYR A 370 7.92 -0.08 -14.09
C TYR A 370 7.51 -1.55 -14.00
N CYS A 371 8.33 -2.47 -14.51
CA CYS A 371 7.92 -3.87 -14.66
C CYS A 371 7.91 -4.62 -13.31
N VAL A 372 8.93 -4.41 -12.48
CA VAL A 372 9.00 -5.04 -11.15
C VAL A 372 7.95 -4.42 -10.22
N GLY A 373 7.72 -3.11 -10.31
CA GLY A 373 6.64 -2.44 -9.59
C GLY A 373 5.26 -3.03 -9.94
N LEU A 374 4.95 -3.18 -11.23
CA LEU A 374 3.68 -3.79 -11.67
C LEU A 374 3.55 -5.26 -11.26
N GLY A 375 4.62 -6.06 -11.44
CA GLY A 375 4.64 -7.47 -11.03
C GLY A 375 4.42 -7.64 -9.53
N THR A 376 5.07 -6.80 -8.73
CA THR A 376 4.93 -6.82 -7.27
C THR A 376 3.55 -6.33 -6.84
N ALA A 377 3.01 -5.29 -7.47
CA ALA A 377 1.66 -4.79 -7.22
C ALA A 377 0.61 -5.88 -7.52
N LEU A 378 0.70 -6.54 -8.67
CA LEU A 378 -0.21 -7.60 -9.06
C LEU A 378 -0.11 -8.84 -8.15
N LEU A 379 1.12 -9.19 -7.73
CA LEU A 379 1.36 -10.28 -6.78
C LEU A 379 0.76 -9.97 -5.41
N ALA A 380 0.94 -8.75 -4.92
CA ALA A 380 0.39 -8.27 -3.67
C ALA A 380 -1.15 -8.24 -3.69
N MET A 381 -1.78 -7.83 -4.80
CA MET A 381 -3.22 -7.98 -5.01
C MET A 381 -3.67 -9.45 -4.97
N GLY A 382 -2.88 -10.36 -5.55
CA GLY A 382 -3.11 -11.80 -5.41
C GLY A 382 -3.08 -12.28 -3.96
N ALA A 383 -2.15 -11.77 -3.14
CA ALA A 383 -2.07 -12.05 -1.71
C ALA A 383 -3.24 -11.46 -0.92
N ILE A 384 -3.72 -10.26 -1.28
CA ILE A 384 -4.96 -9.67 -0.76
C ILE A 384 -6.12 -10.63 -1.05
N SER A 385 -6.28 -11.04 -2.30
CA SER A 385 -7.32 -11.99 -2.71
C SER A 385 -7.23 -13.30 -1.92
N LEU A 386 -6.04 -13.88 -1.73
CA LEU A 386 -5.81 -15.09 -0.93
C LEU A 386 -6.23 -14.96 0.54
N SER A 387 -6.06 -13.77 1.11
CA SER A 387 -6.44 -13.51 2.51
C SER A 387 -7.96 -13.61 2.72
N HIS A 388 -8.74 -13.19 1.72
CA HIS A 388 -10.20 -13.22 1.71
C HIS A 388 -10.78 -14.61 1.50
N GLU A 389 -11.97 -14.82 2.07
CA GLU A 389 -12.80 -15.96 1.74
C GLU A 389 -13.98 -15.53 0.86
N HIS A 390 -13.96 -15.98 -0.38
CA HIS A 390 -15.02 -15.72 -1.36
C HIS A 390 -16.14 -16.75 -1.24
N ARG A 391 -17.36 -16.37 -1.62
CA ARG A 391 -18.49 -17.30 -1.65
C ARG A 391 -18.23 -18.41 -2.67
N GLY A 392 -18.56 -19.64 -2.27
CA GLY A 392 -18.56 -20.78 -3.17
C GLY A 392 -19.71 -20.71 -4.18
N PRO A 393 -19.66 -21.51 -5.25
CA PRO A 393 -20.79 -21.68 -6.16
C PRO A 393 -22.04 -22.14 -5.41
N ALA A 394 -23.22 -21.67 -5.83
CA ALA A 394 -24.49 -22.00 -5.19
C ALA A 394 -24.72 -23.53 -5.14
N SER A 395 -25.45 -23.98 -4.11
CA SER A 395 -25.82 -25.38 -3.85
C SER A 395 -26.61 -26.06 -4.98
N GLY A 396 -26.94 -25.35 -6.07
CA GLY A 396 -27.59 -25.85 -7.29
C GLY A 396 -26.65 -26.33 -8.42
N GLY A 397 -25.35 -26.50 -8.17
CA GLY A 397 -24.45 -27.21 -9.09
C GLY A 397 -23.70 -26.37 -10.14
N ALA A 398 -23.94 -25.05 -10.21
CA ALA A 398 -23.24 -24.16 -11.12
C ALA A 398 -21.82 -23.81 -10.59
N ARG A 399 -20.82 -24.61 -10.95
CA ARG A 399 -19.40 -24.36 -10.60
C ARG A 399 -18.80 -23.23 -11.44
N CYS A 400 -17.96 -22.37 -10.83
CA CYS A 400 -17.10 -21.47 -11.60
C CYS A 400 -16.27 -22.26 -12.61
N ARG A 401 -16.00 -21.68 -13.80
CA ARG A 401 -15.20 -22.33 -14.85
C ARG A 401 -13.81 -22.72 -14.37
N LEU A 402 -13.16 -21.86 -13.57
CA LEU A 402 -11.85 -22.14 -12.98
C LEU A 402 -11.86 -21.96 -11.46
N PRO A 403 -11.19 -22.85 -10.71
CA PRO A 403 -11.01 -22.65 -9.28
C PRO A 403 -10.07 -21.47 -9.01
N LYS A 404 -10.23 -20.82 -7.85
CA LYS A 404 -9.45 -19.63 -7.44
C LYS A 404 -7.94 -19.84 -7.53
N TRP A 405 -7.44 -21.00 -7.11
CA TRP A 405 -6.00 -21.28 -7.14
C TRP A 405 -5.42 -21.25 -8.56
N ALA A 406 -6.17 -21.71 -9.57
CA ALA A 406 -5.71 -21.71 -10.96
C ALA A 406 -5.66 -20.28 -11.54
N ARG A 407 -6.62 -19.44 -11.15
CA ARG A 407 -6.63 -18.02 -11.55
C ARG A 407 -5.48 -17.23 -10.91
N LEU A 408 -5.22 -17.48 -9.63
CA LEU A 408 -4.07 -16.91 -8.92
C LEU A 408 -2.73 -17.44 -9.45
N ALA A 409 -2.67 -18.71 -9.89
CA ALA A 409 -1.49 -19.25 -10.55
C ALA A 409 -1.20 -18.56 -11.89
N ASN A 410 -2.23 -18.30 -12.71
CA ASN A 410 -2.10 -17.47 -13.93
C ASN A 410 -1.59 -16.07 -13.58
N ARG A 411 -2.16 -15.43 -12.55
CA ARG A 411 -1.69 -14.12 -12.06
C ARG A 411 -0.21 -14.16 -11.67
N GLY A 412 0.21 -15.18 -10.92
CA GLY A 412 1.62 -15.40 -10.54
C GLY A 412 2.53 -15.62 -11.75
N ALA A 413 2.08 -16.36 -12.77
CA ALA A 413 2.83 -16.53 -14.01
C ALA A 413 3.03 -15.20 -14.75
N VAL A 414 2.00 -14.36 -14.82
CA VAL A 414 2.10 -13.01 -15.40
C VAL A 414 3.07 -12.13 -14.61
N CYS A 415 3.09 -12.21 -13.27
CA CYS A 415 4.08 -11.51 -12.46
C CYS A 415 5.51 -11.91 -12.81
N VAL A 416 5.78 -13.21 -13.02
CA VAL A 416 7.10 -13.70 -13.45
C VAL A 416 7.48 -13.11 -14.81
N VAL A 417 6.53 -13.04 -15.75
CA VAL A 417 6.75 -12.40 -17.06
C VAL A 417 7.09 -10.92 -16.89
N PHE A 418 6.39 -10.17 -16.03
CA PHE A 418 6.73 -8.78 -15.73
C PHE A 418 8.15 -8.63 -15.17
N PHE A 419 8.56 -9.47 -14.24
CA PHE A 419 9.93 -9.42 -13.71
C PHE A 419 10.98 -9.66 -14.80
N CYS A 420 10.76 -10.63 -15.68
CA CYS A 420 11.66 -10.90 -16.80
C CYS A 420 11.64 -9.81 -17.88
N LEU A 421 10.50 -9.12 -18.08
CA LEU A 421 10.35 -8.09 -19.10
C LEU A 421 11.25 -6.88 -18.85
N SER A 422 11.63 -6.64 -17.59
CA SER A 422 12.62 -5.60 -17.24
C SER A 422 13.96 -5.77 -17.96
N ALA A 423 14.36 -7.01 -18.27
CA ALA A 423 15.60 -7.33 -18.97
C ALA A 423 15.48 -7.30 -20.51
N ALA A 424 14.27 -7.12 -21.06
CA ALA A 424 14.02 -7.19 -22.50
C ALA A 424 14.41 -5.88 -23.21
N THR A 425 15.70 -5.69 -23.50
CA THR A 425 16.25 -4.45 -24.12
C THR A 425 15.76 -4.18 -25.54
N GLY A 426 15.26 -5.18 -26.26
CA GLY A 426 14.79 -5.04 -27.65
C GLY A 426 13.42 -4.38 -27.83
N LEU A 427 12.70 -4.09 -26.75
CA LEU A 427 11.42 -3.37 -26.80
C LEU A 427 11.63 -1.87 -26.60
N ASP A 428 11.04 -1.07 -27.49
CA ASP A 428 10.85 0.37 -27.29
C ASP A 428 9.81 0.62 -26.18
N SER A 429 9.69 1.87 -25.73
CA SER A 429 8.77 2.23 -24.64
C SER A 429 7.31 1.96 -24.99
N LEU A 430 6.90 2.14 -26.26
CA LEU A 430 5.54 1.83 -26.69
C LEU A 430 5.27 0.32 -26.65
N GLY A 431 6.17 -0.50 -27.17
CA GLY A 431 6.08 -1.96 -27.14
C GLY A 431 6.12 -2.51 -25.72
N LEU A 432 6.93 -1.93 -24.85
CA LEU A 432 7.00 -2.28 -23.43
C LEU A 432 5.65 -2.04 -22.73
N VAL A 433 5.10 -0.82 -22.84
CA VAL A 433 3.81 -0.44 -22.23
C VAL A 433 2.65 -1.23 -22.86
N ALA A 434 2.66 -1.46 -24.17
CA ALA A 434 1.64 -2.26 -24.84
C ALA A 434 1.65 -3.72 -24.35
N THR A 435 2.83 -4.31 -24.16
CA THR A 435 2.99 -5.68 -23.67
C THR A 435 2.50 -5.81 -22.23
N THR A 436 2.90 -4.90 -21.34
CA THR A 436 2.46 -4.90 -19.93
C THR A 436 0.96 -4.66 -19.80
N THR A 437 0.39 -3.72 -20.57
CA THR A 437 -1.06 -3.49 -20.62
C THR A 437 -1.79 -4.71 -21.16
N GLY A 438 -1.30 -5.34 -22.24
CA GLY A 438 -1.89 -6.55 -22.82
C GLY A 438 -1.93 -7.73 -21.84
N LEU A 439 -0.85 -7.95 -21.10
CA LEU A 439 -0.77 -8.97 -20.04
C LEU A 439 -1.67 -8.65 -18.83
N SER A 440 -1.82 -7.36 -18.50
CA SER A 440 -2.76 -6.91 -17.46
C SER A 440 -4.20 -7.19 -17.87
N VAL A 441 -4.58 -6.83 -19.11
CA VAL A 441 -5.90 -7.12 -19.68
C VAL A 441 -6.14 -8.63 -19.76
N TRP A 442 -5.15 -9.41 -20.19
CA TRP A 442 -5.22 -10.87 -20.18
C TRP A 442 -5.55 -11.41 -18.78
N THR A 443 -4.87 -10.91 -17.76
CA THR A 443 -5.11 -11.32 -16.37
C THR A 443 -6.54 -11.03 -15.95
N LEU A 444 -7.07 -9.85 -16.26
CA LEU A 444 -8.46 -9.49 -15.99
C LEU A 444 -9.44 -10.40 -16.74
N LEU A 445 -9.26 -10.58 -18.04
CA LEU A 445 -10.14 -11.44 -18.84
C LEU A 445 -10.12 -12.89 -18.35
N PHE A 446 -8.95 -13.41 -17.99
CA PHE A 446 -8.81 -14.75 -17.43
C PHE A 446 -9.49 -14.90 -16.08
N GLU A 447 -9.41 -13.88 -15.22
CA GLU A 447 -10.10 -13.85 -13.92
C GLU A 447 -11.62 -13.80 -14.08
N LEU A 448 -12.12 -12.90 -14.93
CA LEU A 448 -13.55 -12.75 -15.22
C LEU A 448 -14.11 -14.03 -15.84
N TRP A 449 -13.43 -14.58 -16.83
CA TRP A 449 -13.79 -15.85 -17.46
C TRP A 449 -13.74 -17.01 -16.46
N GLY A 450 -12.71 -17.08 -15.62
CA GLY A 450 -12.59 -18.13 -14.62
C GLY A 450 -13.65 -18.06 -13.51
N LYS A 451 -14.12 -16.84 -13.17
CA LYS A 451 -15.15 -16.59 -12.14
C LYS A 451 -16.58 -16.81 -12.67
N SER A 452 -16.80 -16.70 -13.98
CA SER A 452 -18.12 -16.90 -14.60
C SER A 452 -18.56 -18.36 -14.62
N CYS A 453 -19.87 -18.56 -14.85
CA CYS A 453 -20.49 -19.88 -14.94
C CYS A 453 -20.48 -20.39 -16.40
N PRO A 454 -20.45 -21.72 -16.63
CA PRO A 454 -20.52 -22.28 -17.98
C PRO A 454 -21.80 -21.90 -18.74
N SER A 455 -22.92 -21.71 -18.01
CA SER A 455 -24.22 -21.31 -18.54
C SER A 455 -24.36 -19.80 -18.77
N ASP A 456 -23.49 -19.00 -18.17
CA ASP A 456 -23.54 -17.55 -18.28
C ASP A 456 -22.78 -17.07 -19.53
N SER A 457 -23.35 -16.07 -20.20
CA SER A 457 -22.62 -15.33 -21.23
C SER A 457 -21.45 -14.58 -20.60
N LEU A 458 -20.37 -14.37 -21.36
CA LEU A 458 -19.14 -13.73 -20.88
C LEU A 458 -19.36 -12.31 -20.27
N PHE A 459 -20.53 -11.71 -20.53
CA PHE A 459 -20.90 -10.34 -20.16
C PHE A 459 -22.08 -10.26 -19.17
N VAL A 460 -22.66 -11.38 -18.72
CA VAL A 460 -23.83 -11.38 -17.82
C VAL A 460 -23.66 -12.44 -16.74
N GLY A 461 -23.52 -12.01 -15.49
CA GLY A 461 -23.68 -12.86 -14.30
C GLY A 461 -22.40 -13.45 -13.71
N GLY A 462 -22.20 -13.25 -12.41
CA GLY A 462 -21.29 -14.06 -11.61
C GLY A 462 -22.03 -15.26 -11.03
N CYS A 463 -21.32 -16.37 -10.77
CA CYS A 463 -21.88 -17.61 -10.19
C CYS A 463 -22.45 -17.49 -8.76
N THR A 464 -22.67 -16.27 -8.26
CA THR A 464 -23.12 -16.03 -6.88
C THR A 464 -24.62 -15.81 -6.85
N GLU A 465 -25.35 -16.81 -6.38
CA GLU A 465 -26.76 -16.69 -6.06
C GLU A 465 -26.93 -16.13 -4.63
N TYR A 466 -27.89 -15.21 -4.45
CA TYR A 466 -28.29 -14.75 -3.12
C TYR A 466 -29.32 -15.73 -2.55
N THR A 467 -28.87 -16.71 -1.77
CA THR A 467 -29.79 -17.58 -1.03
C THR A 467 -30.17 -16.92 0.30
N ALA A 468 -31.35 -16.32 0.36
CA ALA A 468 -32.00 -16.01 1.63
C ALA A 468 -32.83 -17.24 2.05
N LEU A 469 -32.46 -17.89 3.16
CA LEU A 469 -33.28 -18.94 3.76
C LEU A 469 -34.43 -18.26 4.53
N CYS A 470 -35.47 -17.90 3.80
CA CYS A 470 -36.71 -17.38 4.37
C CYS A 470 -37.63 -18.56 4.72
N GLY A 471 -38.25 -18.55 5.91
CA GLY A 471 -39.28 -19.54 6.23
C GLY A 471 -40.38 -19.53 5.15
N ARG A 472 -40.93 -20.70 4.80
CA ARG A 472 -41.89 -20.84 3.68
C ARG A 472 -43.06 -19.85 3.75
N ARG A 473 -43.49 -19.50 4.96
CA ARG A 473 -44.55 -18.51 5.23
C ARG A 473 -44.09 -17.08 4.93
N THR A 474 -42.90 -16.72 5.39
CA THR A 474 -42.29 -15.40 5.21
C THR A 474 -41.92 -15.14 3.74
N LEU A 475 -41.53 -16.17 2.99
CA LEU A 475 -41.33 -16.09 1.54
C LEU A 475 -42.65 -15.81 0.80
N HIS A 476 -43.75 -16.49 1.19
CA HIS A 476 -45.07 -16.26 0.63
C HIS A 476 -45.63 -14.86 0.93
N GLU A 477 -45.33 -14.31 2.11
CA GLU A 477 -45.68 -12.93 2.48
C GLU A 477 -44.86 -11.89 1.71
N ALA A 478 -43.54 -12.10 1.57
CA ALA A 478 -42.66 -11.23 0.79
C ALA A 478 -42.99 -11.21 -0.70
N THR A 479 -43.46 -12.34 -1.25
CA THR A 479 -43.90 -12.44 -2.66
C THR A 479 -45.20 -11.67 -2.90
N ARG A 480 -46.01 -11.45 -1.85
CA ARG A 480 -47.21 -10.58 -1.91
C ARG A 480 -46.88 -9.09 -1.76
N SER A 481 -45.72 -8.74 -1.21
CA SER A 481 -45.31 -7.36 -0.91
C SER A 481 -44.15 -6.86 -1.78
N ASP A 482 -44.14 -7.24 -3.06
CA ASP A 482 -43.22 -6.73 -4.09
C ASP A 482 -41.72 -6.90 -3.74
N GLY A 483 -41.39 -7.95 -2.96
CA GLY A 483 -40.01 -8.31 -2.64
C GLY A 483 -39.32 -7.47 -1.56
N LYS A 484 -40.03 -6.60 -0.84
CA LYS A 484 -39.46 -5.87 0.32
C LYS A 484 -39.74 -6.62 1.62
N VAL A 485 -38.67 -7.11 2.26
CA VAL A 485 -38.71 -7.67 3.62
C VAL A 485 -38.08 -6.68 4.58
N ASP A 486 -38.83 -6.29 5.61
CA ASP A 486 -38.33 -5.38 6.65
C ASP A 486 -37.40 -6.13 7.62
N ILE A 487 -36.10 -5.82 7.52
CA ILE A 487 -35.03 -6.43 8.32
C ILE A 487 -35.13 -6.01 9.81
N ALA A 488 -35.79 -4.87 10.10
CA ALA A 488 -36.00 -4.42 11.47
C ALA A 488 -37.00 -5.31 12.23
N GLY A 489 -37.97 -5.90 11.53
CA GLY A 489 -39.00 -6.77 12.11
C GLY A 489 -38.58 -8.21 12.41
N LEU A 490 -37.42 -8.66 11.90
CA LEU A 490 -36.95 -10.03 12.09
C LEU A 490 -36.45 -10.27 13.52
N GLY A 491 -36.86 -11.40 14.11
CA GLY A 491 -36.48 -11.81 15.46
C GLY A 491 -34.98 -12.11 15.58
N ARG A 492 -34.40 -11.99 16.78
CA ARG A 492 -32.95 -12.18 17.01
C ARG A 492 -32.45 -13.57 16.61
N ALA A 493 -33.31 -14.60 16.70
CA ALA A 493 -33.03 -15.97 16.27
C ALA A 493 -33.10 -16.15 14.74
N GLU A 494 -33.91 -15.35 14.04
CA GLU A 494 -34.03 -15.37 12.57
C GLU A 494 -32.88 -14.62 11.88
N LYS A 495 -32.09 -13.87 12.68
CA LYS A 495 -30.90 -13.13 12.25
C LYS A 495 -29.60 -13.94 12.37
N THR A 496 -29.63 -15.15 12.93
CA THR A 496 -28.44 -15.99 13.12
C THR A 496 -28.71 -17.43 12.67
N ALA A 497 -27.84 -17.94 11.80
CA ALA A 497 -28.03 -19.22 11.12
C ALA A 497 -27.58 -20.40 11.98
N VAL A 498 -28.48 -21.38 12.20
CA VAL A 498 -28.17 -22.79 12.47
C VAL A 498 -29.27 -23.62 11.83
N LEU A 499 -28.90 -24.65 11.06
CA LEU A 499 -29.81 -25.75 10.68
C LEU A 499 -29.15 -27.05 11.11
N ASP A 500 -29.71 -27.67 12.16
CA ASP A 500 -29.55 -29.11 12.37
C ASP A 500 -30.67 -29.84 11.62
N HIS A 501 -30.24 -30.87 10.88
CA HIS A 501 -30.91 -32.00 10.23
C HIS A 501 -32.45 -32.13 10.29
N VAL A 502 -33.07 -32.39 9.12
CA VAL A 502 -33.63 -33.70 8.67
C VAL A 502 -33.72 -33.72 7.15
#